data_AF-A0A0L6J7W9-F1
#
_entry.id   AF-A0A0L6J7W9-F1
#
_cell.length_a   1.000
_cell.length_b   1.000
_cell.length_c   1.000
_cell.angle_alpha   90.00
_cell.angle_beta   90.00
_cell.angle_gamma   90.00
#
_symmetry.space_group_name_H-M   'P 1'
#
loop_
_entity.id
_entity.type
_entity.pdbx_description
1 polymer ?
#
loop_
_entity_poly.entity_id
_entity_poly.type
_entity_poly.pdbx_seq_one_letter_code
_entity_poly.pdbx_strand_id
1 'polypeptide(L)'
;MQTHLRVERLLTEIGPIDWCAVALSNPYASVLRSDRAAMNDARRDLAAIPSEATLDRISAVVEAALSQLPDKAPTAAAVAVLFDTMPRQPANPATYLNALCFDLVELGFQPAVVAAACQELRRTATFVPVISELIAACRTVQERYVSLQRLTAHAREARARLKTAIIEAEREPPPKPKRRPQPDAESGEAEW
;
A
#
# COMPACT_ATOMS: atom_id res chain seq x y z
N MET A 1 -14.08 21.44 6.25
CA MET A 1 -13.59 20.06 6.45
C MET A 1 -12.16 19.98 5.93
N GLN A 2 -11.15 19.74 6.77
CA GLN A 2 -9.73 19.78 6.36
C GLN A 2 -9.43 18.70 5.31
N THR A 3 -9.25 19.11 4.06
CA THR A 3 -9.03 18.27 2.87
C THR A 3 -7.69 17.52 2.89
N HIS A 4 -6.75 17.96 3.73
CA HIS A 4 -5.35 17.55 3.71
C HIS A 4 -5.06 16.22 4.44
N LEU A 5 -6.04 15.63 5.13
CA LEU A 5 -5.89 14.38 5.92
C LEU A 5 -6.66 13.19 5.33
N ARG A 6 -7.00 13.27 4.05
CA ARG A 6 -7.84 12.26 3.40
C ARG A 6 -7.16 10.89 3.29
N VAL A 7 -5.84 10.84 3.11
CA VAL A 7 -5.10 9.57 2.99
C VAL A 7 -5.13 8.79 4.31
N GLU A 8 -4.72 9.41 5.42
CA GLU A 8 -4.66 8.75 6.74
C GLU A 8 -6.04 8.27 7.23
N ARG A 9 -7.09 9.07 6.98
CA ARG A 9 -8.47 8.67 7.30
C ARG A 9 -8.89 7.46 6.48
N LEU A 10 -8.63 7.47 5.18
CA LEU A 10 -8.97 6.37 4.29
C LEU A 10 -8.24 5.08 4.71
N LEU A 11 -6.95 5.17 5.04
CA LEU A 11 -6.18 4.01 5.50
C LEU A 11 -6.72 3.45 6.83
N THR A 12 -7.16 4.32 7.73
CA THR A 12 -7.81 3.91 8.99
C THR A 12 -9.17 3.23 8.72
N GLU A 13 -9.97 3.76 7.80
CA GLU A 13 -11.27 3.19 7.42
C GLU A 13 -11.15 1.82 6.73
N ILE A 14 -10.14 1.64 5.87
CA ILE A 14 -9.91 0.38 5.15
C ILE A 14 -9.34 -0.69 6.09
N GLY A 15 -8.61 -0.28 7.12
CA GLY A 15 -7.93 -1.19 8.04
C GLY A 15 -6.61 -1.72 7.47
N PRO A 16 -5.95 -2.65 8.20
CA PRO A 16 -4.66 -3.18 7.80
C PRO A 16 -4.77 -3.97 6.49
N ILE A 17 -3.89 -3.67 5.53
CA ILE A 17 -3.73 -4.43 4.29
C ILE A 17 -2.42 -5.20 4.38
N ASP A 18 -2.48 -6.52 4.19
CA ASP A 18 -1.27 -7.35 4.07
C ASP A 18 -0.68 -7.22 2.66
N TRP A 19 0.12 -6.18 2.47
CA TRP A 19 0.80 -5.93 1.20
C TRP A 19 1.85 -6.99 0.84
N CYS A 20 2.33 -7.79 1.80
CA CYS A 20 3.30 -8.86 1.53
C CYS A 20 2.62 -10.06 0.86
N ALA A 21 1.44 -10.44 1.33
CA ALA A 21 0.63 -11.48 0.71
C ALA A 21 0.30 -11.13 -0.76
N VAL A 22 0.03 -9.85 -1.03
CA VAL A 22 -0.29 -9.34 -2.38
C VAL A 22 0.87 -9.51 -3.39
N ALA A 23 2.13 -9.41 -2.94
CA ALA A 23 3.29 -9.37 -3.82
C ALA A 23 3.77 -10.74 -4.31
N LEU A 24 3.38 -11.83 -3.62
CA LEU A 24 3.95 -13.17 -3.85
C LEU A 24 3.06 -14.10 -4.69
N SER A 25 1.78 -13.78 -4.88
CA SER A 25 0.85 -14.65 -5.60
C SER A 25 1.03 -14.55 -7.11
N ASN A 26 1.64 -15.56 -7.73
CA ASN A 26 1.74 -15.69 -9.20
C ASN A 26 1.50 -17.14 -9.68
N PRO A 27 0.30 -17.70 -9.47
CA PRO A 27 0.02 -19.06 -9.89
C PRO A 27 -0.28 -19.14 -11.40
N TYR A 28 0.20 -20.21 -12.03
CA TYR A 28 -0.17 -20.57 -13.40
C TYR A 28 -1.47 -21.40 -13.42
N ALA A 29 -2.34 -21.17 -14.40
CA ALA A 29 -3.62 -21.89 -14.53
C ALA A 29 -3.45 -23.42 -14.60
N SER A 30 -2.35 -23.93 -15.18
CA SER A 30 -2.04 -25.36 -15.21
C SER A 30 -1.81 -25.98 -13.82
N VAL A 31 -1.18 -25.23 -12.91
CA VAL A 31 -0.98 -25.64 -11.52
C VAL A 31 -2.32 -25.66 -10.79
N LEU A 32 -3.12 -24.61 -10.95
CA LEU A 32 -4.44 -24.52 -10.31
C LEU A 32 -5.42 -25.62 -10.76
N ARG A 33 -5.33 -26.08 -12.01
CA ARG A 33 -6.14 -27.19 -12.53
C ARG A 33 -5.78 -28.55 -11.94
N SER A 34 -4.50 -28.76 -11.65
CA SER A 34 -3.97 -30.05 -11.22
C SER A 34 -3.96 -30.21 -9.70
N ASP A 35 -3.97 -29.09 -8.96
CA ASP A 35 -3.91 -29.09 -7.51
C ASP A 35 -5.06 -28.27 -6.88
N ARG A 36 -5.94 -28.98 -6.16
CA ARG A 36 -7.08 -28.39 -5.44
C ARG A 36 -6.64 -27.53 -4.26
N ALA A 37 -5.52 -27.84 -3.62
CA ALA A 37 -4.96 -27.01 -2.54
C ALA A 37 -4.50 -25.67 -3.12
N ALA A 38 -3.73 -25.70 -4.22
CA ALA A 38 -3.31 -24.50 -4.93
C ALA A 38 -4.50 -23.63 -5.40
N MET A 39 -5.59 -24.25 -5.88
CA MET A 39 -6.83 -23.52 -6.21
C MET A 39 -7.45 -22.82 -5.00
N ASN A 40 -7.54 -23.51 -3.86
CA ASN A 40 -8.09 -22.93 -2.64
C ASN A 40 -7.19 -21.78 -2.12
N ASP A 41 -5.88 -21.95 -2.20
CA ASP A 41 -4.91 -20.92 -1.85
C ASP A 41 -5.05 -19.68 -2.73
N ALA A 42 -5.13 -19.87 -4.06
CA ALA A 42 -5.34 -18.75 -5.00
C ALA A 42 -6.64 -17.98 -4.74
N ARG A 43 -7.73 -18.68 -4.37
CA ARG A 43 -9.00 -18.03 -4.00
C ARG A 43 -8.90 -17.26 -2.69
N ARG A 44 -8.20 -17.81 -1.69
CA ARG A 44 -7.93 -17.13 -0.42
C ARG A 44 -7.10 -15.87 -0.64
N ASP A 45 -6.03 -15.98 -1.43
CA ASP A 45 -5.16 -14.85 -1.76
C ASP A 45 -5.94 -13.77 -2.52
N LEU A 46 -6.77 -14.14 -3.50
CA LEU A 46 -7.64 -13.19 -4.20
C LEU A 46 -8.63 -12.46 -3.27
N ALA A 47 -9.12 -13.14 -2.23
CA ALA A 47 -9.99 -12.55 -1.23
C ALA A 47 -9.23 -11.62 -0.25
N ALA A 48 -7.94 -11.88 -0.01
CA ALA A 48 -7.08 -11.06 0.82
C ALA A 48 -6.62 -9.77 0.12
N ILE A 49 -6.46 -9.79 -1.21
CA ILE A 49 -6.14 -8.58 -1.98
C ILE A 49 -7.36 -7.63 -1.96
N PRO A 50 -7.18 -6.33 -1.67
CA PRO A 50 -8.28 -5.37 -1.68
C PRO A 50 -9.07 -5.37 -2.99
N SER A 51 -10.36 -5.02 -2.90
CA SER A 51 -11.22 -4.89 -4.07
C SER A 51 -10.71 -3.81 -5.04
N GLU A 52 -11.04 -3.90 -6.32
CA GLU A 52 -10.67 -2.87 -7.31
C GLU A 52 -11.18 -1.48 -6.89
N ALA A 53 -12.43 -1.39 -6.42
CA ALA A 53 -12.99 -0.15 -5.90
C ALA A 53 -12.20 0.41 -4.71
N THR A 54 -11.68 -0.44 -3.83
CA THR A 54 -10.82 -0.03 -2.71
C THR A 54 -9.47 0.48 -3.22
N LEU A 55 -8.84 -0.23 -4.16
CA LEU A 55 -7.56 0.16 -4.77
C LEU A 55 -7.68 1.48 -5.54
N ASP A 56 -8.80 1.70 -6.24
CA ASP A 56 -9.06 2.95 -6.96
C ASP A 56 -9.23 4.12 -6.00
N ARG A 57 -9.95 3.91 -4.88
CA ARG A 57 -10.07 4.92 -3.81
C ARG A 57 -8.71 5.28 -3.21
N ILE A 58 -7.87 4.29 -2.90
CA ILE A 58 -6.52 4.52 -2.36
C ILE A 58 -5.70 5.31 -3.38
N SER A 59 -5.64 4.85 -4.63
CA SER A 59 -4.89 5.49 -5.71
C SER A 59 -5.32 6.95 -5.90
N ALA A 60 -6.62 7.21 -6.01
CA ALA A 60 -7.15 8.56 -6.23
C ALA A 60 -6.80 9.51 -5.08
N VAL A 61 -6.89 9.06 -3.83
CA VAL A 61 -6.62 9.91 -2.67
C VAL A 61 -5.12 10.18 -2.50
N VAL A 62 -4.26 9.19 -2.76
CA VAL A 62 -2.80 9.36 -2.73
C VAL A 62 -2.32 10.24 -3.88
N GLU A 63 -2.84 10.02 -5.09
CA GLU A 63 -2.53 10.86 -6.26
C GLU A 63 -2.97 12.31 -6.04
N ALA A 64 -4.17 12.53 -5.51
CA ALA A 64 -4.64 13.86 -5.14
C ALA A 64 -3.80 14.52 -4.03
N ALA A 65 -3.14 13.74 -3.17
CA ALA A 65 -2.24 14.26 -2.14
C ALA A 65 -0.87 14.65 -2.71
N LEU A 66 -0.31 13.83 -3.62
CA LEU A 66 1.00 14.03 -4.22
C LEU A 66 1.02 15.03 -5.38
N SER A 67 -0.11 15.20 -6.08
CA SER A 67 -0.25 16.16 -7.19
C SER A 67 -0.48 17.60 -6.75
N GLN A 68 -0.74 17.85 -5.46
CA GLN A 68 -0.88 19.21 -4.95
C GLN A 68 0.44 19.96 -5.07
N LEU A 69 0.38 21.20 -5.58
CA LEU A 69 1.54 22.07 -5.51
C LEU A 69 1.80 22.49 -4.05
N PRO A 70 3.07 22.69 -3.67
CA PRO A 70 3.41 23.30 -2.39
C PRO A 70 2.71 24.65 -2.26
N ASP A 71 2.02 24.85 -1.13
CA ASP A 71 1.29 26.08 -0.85
C ASP A 71 1.51 26.49 0.60
N LYS A 72 1.87 27.77 0.78
CA LYS A 72 2.17 28.36 2.08
C LYS A 72 0.96 28.40 3.01
N ALA A 73 -0.24 28.70 2.51
CA ALA A 73 -1.42 28.90 3.35
C ALA A 73 -1.88 27.60 4.08
N PRO A 74 -2.11 26.46 3.39
CA PRO A 74 -2.47 25.22 4.06
C PRO A 74 -1.30 24.62 4.85
N THR A 75 -0.05 24.83 4.40
CA THR A 75 1.16 24.44 5.15
C THR A 75 1.22 25.15 6.50
N ALA A 76 1.06 26.48 6.50
CA ALA A 76 1.04 27.27 7.74
C ALA A 76 -0.08 26.86 8.68
N ALA A 77 -1.28 26.55 8.15
CA ALA A 77 -2.38 26.06 8.96
C ALA A 77 -2.08 24.69 9.60
N ALA A 78 -1.48 23.76 8.86
CA ALA A 78 -1.11 22.44 9.37
C ALA A 78 -0.04 22.54 10.48
N VAL A 79 0.98 23.37 10.25
CA VAL A 79 2.05 23.63 11.21
C VAL A 79 1.49 24.33 12.44
N ALA A 80 0.65 25.35 12.30
CA ALA A 80 0.05 26.05 13.45
C ALA A 80 -0.70 25.08 14.38
N VAL A 81 -1.47 24.13 13.83
CA VAL A 81 -2.17 23.11 14.62
C VAL A 81 -1.21 22.19 15.39
N LEU A 82 -0.04 21.86 14.83
CA LEU A 82 1.01 21.14 15.55
C LEU A 82 1.50 21.97 16.74
N PHE A 83 1.80 23.26 16.51
CA PHE A 83 2.28 24.18 17.54
C PHE A 83 1.27 24.39 18.67
N ASP A 84 -0.01 24.54 18.36
CA ASP A 84 -1.07 24.74 19.36
C ASP A 84 -1.19 23.58 20.36
N THR A 85 -0.70 22.39 19.99
CA THR A 85 -0.68 21.23 20.88
C THR A 85 0.57 21.08 21.73
N MET A 86 1.57 21.94 21.54
CA MET A 86 2.84 21.84 22.24
C MET A 86 2.86 22.66 23.54
N PRO A 87 3.32 22.08 24.67
CA PRO A 87 3.25 22.73 25.98
C PRO A 87 4.21 23.91 26.16
N ARG A 88 5.26 24.03 25.33
CA ARG A 88 6.21 25.16 25.35
C ARG A 88 6.45 25.65 23.93
N GLN A 89 6.23 26.94 23.71
CA GLN A 89 6.44 27.58 22.40
C GLN A 89 7.89 28.04 22.24
N PRO A 90 8.39 28.16 20.99
CA PRO A 90 9.68 28.76 20.72
C PRO A 90 9.69 30.24 21.14
N ALA A 91 10.89 30.79 21.43
CA ALA A 91 11.03 32.16 21.91
C ALA A 91 10.47 33.22 20.94
N ASN A 92 10.49 32.95 19.64
CA ASN A 92 9.86 33.79 18.62
C ASN A 92 9.02 32.92 17.65
N PRO A 93 7.73 32.67 17.99
CA PRO A 93 6.85 31.80 17.20
C PRO A 93 6.62 32.30 15.79
N ALA A 94 6.51 33.61 15.58
CA ALA A 94 6.24 34.19 14.26
C ALA A 94 7.42 33.99 13.28
N THR A 95 8.64 34.24 13.74
CA THR A 95 9.85 33.99 12.94
C THR A 95 10.03 32.49 12.69
N TYR A 96 9.83 31.67 13.72
CA TYR A 96 9.94 30.22 13.61
C TYR A 96 8.96 29.65 12.55
N LEU A 97 7.67 29.99 12.66
CA LEU A 97 6.65 29.51 11.74
C LEU A 97 6.91 29.97 10.30
N ASN A 98 7.34 31.21 10.11
CA ASN A 98 7.66 31.72 8.78
C ASN A 98 8.86 31.00 8.15
N ALA A 99 9.94 30.80 8.90
CA ALA A 99 11.12 30.06 8.44
C ALA A 99 10.75 28.62 8.08
N LEU A 100 10.04 27.93 8.98
CA LEU A 100 9.60 26.56 8.76
C LEU A 100 8.69 26.42 7.53
N CYS A 101 7.69 27.29 7.38
CA CYS A 101 6.80 27.24 6.22
C CYS A 101 7.52 27.56 4.92
N PHE A 102 8.51 28.46 4.95
CA PHE A 102 9.35 28.76 3.80
C PHE A 102 10.16 27.53 3.40
N ASP A 103 10.89 26.92 4.33
CA ASP A 103 11.69 25.72 4.07
C ASP A 103 10.84 24.57 3.52
N LEU A 104 9.66 24.32 4.09
CA LEU A 104 8.78 23.24 3.64
C LEU A 104 8.25 23.45 2.21
N VAL A 105 7.92 24.69 1.85
CA VAL A 105 7.45 25.05 0.50
C VAL A 105 8.60 25.02 -0.50
N GLU A 106 9.76 25.55 -0.13
CA GLU A 106 10.96 25.56 -0.98
C GLU A 106 11.46 24.15 -1.27
N LEU A 107 11.42 23.26 -0.27
CA LEU A 107 11.75 21.83 -0.43
C LEU A 107 10.69 21.04 -1.19
N GLY A 108 9.57 21.66 -1.56
CA GLY A 108 8.56 21.06 -2.43
C GLY A 108 7.58 20.11 -1.74
N PHE A 109 7.38 20.21 -0.42
CA PHE A 109 6.44 19.33 0.27
C PHE A 109 4.98 19.71 0.00
N GLN A 110 4.17 18.70 -0.33
CA GLN A 110 2.73 18.87 -0.54
C GLN A 110 2.01 19.13 0.78
N PRO A 111 0.95 19.96 0.81
CA PRO A 111 0.21 20.25 2.04
C PRO A 111 -0.34 19.02 2.77
N ALA A 112 -0.75 17.99 2.02
CA ALA A 112 -1.20 16.72 2.60
C ALA A 112 -0.07 15.93 3.30
N VAL A 113 1.15 16.00 2.76
CA VAL A 113 2.35 15.41 3.38
C VAL A 113 2.69 16.15 4.67
N VAL A 114 2.72 17.48 4.63
CA VAL A 114 2.99 18.31 5.81
C VAL A 114 1.94 18.06 6.89
N ALA A 115 0.66 18.01 6.54
CA ALA A 115 -0.41 17.77 7.49
C ALA A 115 -0.29 16.40 8.18
N ALA A 116 0.01 15.34 7.43
CA ALA A 116 0.22 14.01 7.98
C ALA A 116 1.49 13.95 8.87
N ALA A 117 2.60 14.54 8.44
CA ALA A 117 3.82 14.64 9.25
C ALA A 117 3.58 15.39 10.57
N CYS A 118 2.86 16.51 10.51
CA CYS A 118 2.43 17.25 11.69
C CYS A 118 1.58 16.38 12.62
N GLN A 119 0.64 15.59 12.10
CA GLN A 119 -0.17 14.68 12.93
C GLN A 119 0.65 13.59 13.61
N GLU A 120 1.68 13.05 12.96
CA GLU A 120 2.56 12.06 13.55
C GLU A 120 3.34 12.67 14.70
N LEU A 121 3.98 13.82 14.47
CA LEU A 121 4.75 14.51 15.49
C LEU A 121 3.90 14.94 16.68
N ARG A 122 2.63 15.31 16.48
CA ARG A 122 1.70 15.56 17.60
C ARG A 122 1.51 14.37 18.53
N ARG A 123 1.70 13.14 18.04
CA ARG A 123 1.53 11.92 18.83
C ARG A 123 2.85 11.42 19.43
N THR A 124 3.98 11.73 18.81
CA THR A 124 5.28 11.14 19.15
C THR A 124 6.26 12.13 19.77
N ALA A 125 6.19 13.42 19.41
CA ALA A 125 7.10 14.43 19.91
C ALA A 125 6.68 14.92 21.31
N THR A 126 7.65 15.02 22.21
CA THR A 126 7.45 15.58 23.56
C THR A 126 7.66 17.10 23.60
N PHE A 127 8.52 17.61 22.71
CA PHE A 127 8.88 19.01 22.61
C PHE A 127 8.48 19.56 21.25
N VAL A 128 8.52 20.89 21.10
CA VAL A 128 8.42 21.53 19.79
C VAL A 128 9.51 20.94 18.89
N PRO A 129 9.12 20.32 17.76
CA PRO A 129 10.10 19.71 16.88
C PRO A 129 10.95 20.80 16.25
N VAL A 130 12.25 20.55 16.11
CA VAL A 130 13.11 21.43 15.33
C VAL A 130 12.77 21.31 13.84
N ILE A 131 13.14 22.32 13.04
CA ILE A 131 12.84 22.38 11.60
C ILE A 131 13.26 21.08 10.89
N SER A 132 14.45 20.56 11.19
CA SER A 132 14.97 19.33 10.59
C SER A 132 14.14 18.08 10.92
N GLU A 133 13.53 18.01 12.11
CA GLU A 133 12.67 16.89 12.49
C GLU A 133 11.37 16.90 11.70
N LEU A 134 10.78 18.08 11.49
CA LEU A 134 9.58 18.18 10.65
C LEU A 134 9.89 17.88 9.18
N ILE A 135 11.03 18.31 8.66
CA ILE A 135 11.49 17.95 7.31
C ILE A 135 11.67 16.43 7.19
N ALA A 136 12.31 15.79 8.18
CA ALA A 136 12.50 14.34 8.19
C ALA A 136 11.15 13.61 8.20
N ALA A 137 10.21 14.03 9.05
CA ALA A 137 8.87 13.47 9.08
C ALA A 137 8.13 13.65 7.74
N CYS A 138 8.26 14.81 7.10
CA CYS A 138 7.67 15.05 5.77
C CYS A 138 8.24 14.09 4.72
N ARG A 139 9.56 13.83 4.72
CA ARG A 139 10.19 12.86 3.80
C ARG A 139 9.65 11.45 4.04
N THR A 140 9.59 11.01 5.30
CA THR A 140 9.05 9.69 5.65
C THR A 140 7.60 9.51 5.16
N VAL A 141 6.75 10.53 5.36
CA VAL A 141 5.36 10.50 4.88
C VAL A 141 5.30 10.49 3.35
N GLN A 142 6.11 11.32 2.68
CA GLN A 142 6.14 11.37 1.22
C GLN A 142 6.57 10.02 0.63
N GLU A 143 7.62 9.40 1.17
CA GLU A 143 8.08 8.07 0.79
C GLU A 143 7.02 7.00 1.04
N ARG A 144 6.28 7.09 2.15
CA ARG A 144 5.14 6.21 2.43
C ARG A 144 4.04 6.34 1.39
N TYR A 145 3.67 7.55 0.99
CA TYR A 145 2.65 7.79 -0.03
C TYR A 145 3.08 7.28 -1.41
N VAL A 146 4.32 7.53 -1.81
CA VAL A 146 4.89 6.99 -3.05
C VAL A 146 4.91 5.47 -3.03
N SER A 147 5.34 4.87 -1.91
CA SER A 147 5.32 3.42 -1.72
C SER A 147 3.91 2.85 -1.80
N LEU A 148 2.93 3.50 -1.17
CA LEU A 148 1.53 3.10 -1.21
C LEU A 148 0.96 3.14 -2.63
N GLN A 149 1.32 4.14 -3.44
CA GLN A 149 0.90 4.20 -4.84
C GLN A 149 1.46 3.02 -5.65
N ARG A 150 2.74 2.68 -5.47
CA ARG A 150 3.39 1.53 -6.12
C ARG A 150 2.74 0.21 -5.69
N LEU A 151 2.53 0.03 -4.38
CA LEU A 151 1.90 -1.16 -3.82
C LEU A 151 0.46 -1.32 -4.33
N THR A 152 -0.29 -0.23 -4.46
CA THR A 152 -1.66 -0.23 -5.02
C THR A 152 -1.66 -0.67 -6.49
N ALA A 153 -0.69 -0.21 -7.28
CA ALA A 153 -0.53 -0.65 -8.66
C ALA A 153 -0.19 -2.15 -8.76
N HIS A 154 0.79 -2.61 -7.96
CA HIS A 154 1.14 -4.04 -7.89
C HIS A 154 -0.05 -4.90 -7.44
N ALA A 155 -0.83 -4.45 -6.47
CA ALA A 155 -2.02 -5.14 -6.01
C ALA A 155 -3.08 -5.30 -7.10
N ARG A 156 -3.26 -4.27 -7.93
CA ARG A 156 -4.19 -4.31 -9.06
C ARG A 156 -3.75 -5.36 -10.08
N GLU A 157 -2.46 -5.39 -10.41
CA GLU A 157 -1.91 -6.39 -11.32
C GLU A 157 -1.99 -7.81 -10.77
N ALA A 158 -1.65 -8.02 -9.49
CA ALA A 158 -1.71 -9.32 -8.84
C ALA A 158 -3.16 -9.85 -8.82
N ARG A 159 -4.13 -8.99 -8.47
CA ARG A 159 -5.55 -9.31 -8.50
C ARG A 159 -6.01 -9.74 -9.89
N ALA A 160 -5.63 -8.98 -10.92
CA ALA A 160 -5.99 -9.29 -12.31
C ALA A 160 -5.42 -10.64 -12.76
N ARG A 161 -4.14 -10.89 -12.47
CA ARG A 161 -3.47 -12.17 -12.78
C ARG A 161 -4.14 -13.36 -12.10
N LEU A 162 -4.42 -13.26 -10.80
CA LEU A 162 -5.10 -14.31 -10.03
C LEU A 162 -6.50 -14.59 -10.56
N LYS A 163 -7.30 -13.54 -10.82
CA LYS A 163 -8.64 -13.70 -11.41
C LYS A 163 -8.58 -14.45 -12.74
N THR A 164 -7.68 -14.05 -13.62
CA THR A 164 -7.52 -14.69 -14.94
C THR A 164 -7.11 -16.16 -14.79
N ALA A 165 -6.11 -16.45 -13.96
CA ALA A 165 -5.63 -17.82 -13.75
C ALA A 165 -6.72 -18.75 -13.16
N ILE A 166 -7.53 -18.24 -12.23
CA ILE A 166 -8.66 -18.99 -11.67
C ILE A 166 -9.73 -19.25 -12.74
N ILE A 167 -10.13 -18.23 -13.50
CA ILE A 167 -11.14 -18.36 -14.57
C ILE A 167 -10.68 -19.35 -15.63
N GLU A 168 -9.42 -19.28 -16.06
CA GLU A 168 -8.85 -20.21 -17.04
C GLU A 168 -8.81 -21.64 -16.50
N ALA A 169 -8.42 -21.82 -15.25
CA ALA A 169 -8.38 -23.13 -14.62
C ALA A 169 -9.77 -23.75 -14.43
N GLU A 170 -10.81 -22.94 -14.21
CA GLU A 170 -12.20 -23.42 -14.11
C GLU A 170 -12.84 -23.73 -15.47
N ARG A 171 -12.39 -23.08 -16.55
CA ARG A 171 -12.93 -23.29 -17.90
C ARG A 171 -12.47 -24.60 -18.54
N GLU A 172 -11.23 -25.02 -18.29
CA GLU A 172 -10.66 -26.22 -18.91
C GLU A 172 -10.77 -27.45 -17.99
N PRO A 173 -11.18 -28.62 -18.51
CA PRO A 173 -11.22 -29.83 -17.70
C PRO A 173 -9.82 -30.17 -17.16
N PRO A 174 -9.74 -30.78 -15.96
CA PRO A 174 -8.46 -31.15 -15.38
C PRO A 174 -7.71 -32.10 -16.33
N PRO A 175 -6.38 -31.95 -16.46
CA PRO A 175 -5.60 -32.83 -17.32
C PRO A 175 -5.82 -34.29 -16.88
N LYS A 176 -6.19 -35.16 -17.82
CA LYS A 176 -6.36 -36.59 -17.52
C LYS A 176 -5.07 -37.11 -16.89
N PRO A 177 -5.13 -37.86 -15.77
CA PRO A 177 -3.93 -38.45 -15.20
C PRO A 177 -3.25 -39.30 -16.27
N LYS A 178 -1.95 -39.06 -16.51
CA LYS A 178 -1.14 -39.96 -17.34
C LYS A 178 -1.29 -41.35 -16.74
N ARG A 179 -1.99 -42.26 -17.43
CA ARG A 179 -1.99 -43.68 -17.07
C ARG A 179 -0.53 -44.09 -16.98
N ARG A 180 -0.07 -44.49 -15.81
CA ARG A 180 1.22 -45.18 -15.70
C ARG A 180 1.15 -46.37 -16.68
N PRO A 181 2.19 -46.63 -17.48
CA PRO A 181 2.28 -47.86 -18.23
C PRO A 181 2.07 -48.99 -17.21
N GLN A 182 1.05 -49.80 -17.45
CA GLN A 182 0.84 -51.01 -16.70
C GLN A 182 2.07 -51.88 -16.98
N PRO A 183 2.83 -52.34 -15.96
CA PRO A 183 3.96 -53.22 -16.24
C PRO A 183 3.38 -54.44 -16.96
N ASP A 184 3.85 -54.65 -18.19
CA ASP A 184 3.37 -55.72 -19.05
C ASP A 184 3.54 -57.05 -18.30
N ALA A 185 2.43 -57.78 -18.21
CA ALA A 185 2.40 -59.13 -17.68
C ALA A 185 3.04 -60.07 -18.71
N GLU A 186 4.36 -60.00 -18.87
CA GLU A 186 5.13 -61.00 -19.59
C GLU A 186 6.39 -61.34 -18.79
N SER A 187 6.26 -62.35 -17.93
CA SER A 187 7.37 -63.17 -17.50
C SER A 187 6.89 -64.60 -17.65
N GLY A 188 7.01 -65.08 -18.89
CA GLY A 188 6.70 -66.45 -19.26
C GLY A 188 7.43 -67.44 -18.36
N GLU A 189 6.72 -68.52 -18.07
CA GLU A 189 7.25 -69.77 -17.56
C GLU A 189 8.55 -70.13 -18.29
N ALA A 190 9.66 -70.15 -17.56
CA ALA A 190 10.83 -70.89 -17.94
C ALA A 190 10.76 -72.24 -17.23
N GLU A 191 10.18 -73.23 -17.91
CA GLU A 191 10.47 -74.64 -17.64
C GLU A 191 11.97 -74.87 -17.86
N TRP A 192 12.71 -75.21 -16.80
CA TRP A 192 13.85 -76.14 -16.79
C TRP A 192 13.98 -76.75 -15.39
#